data_AF-A0A7X6CLU1-F1
#
_entry.id   AF-A0A7X6CLU1-F1
#
_cell.length_a   1.000
_cell.length_b   1.000
_cell.length_c   1.000
_cell.angle_alpha   90.00
_cell.angle_beta   90.00
_cell.angle_gamma   90.00
#
_symmetry.space_group_name_H-M   'P 1'
#
loop_
_entity.id
_entity.type
_entity.pdbx_description
1 polymer ?
#
loop_
_entity_poly.entity_id
_entity_poly.type
_entity_poly.pdbx_seq_one_letter_code
_entity_poly.pdbx_strand_id
1 'polypeptide(L)'
;MEPLPNSWAEIQPDTIYQTTNERLVSFSQAQIQLGIKYDQNNKHLKAIEKGIVAPRGNIGLLLSEEAGYDSKSKVLGKGGDLRFHAIIINGVLHFPSFVTEH
;
A
#
# COMPACT_ATOMS: atom_id res chain seq x y z
N MET A 1 -0.44 13.28 -12.93
CA MET A 1 -0.62 12.48 -11.70
C MET A 1 -2.10 12.51 -11.40
N GLU A 2 -2.67 11.37 -11.07
CA GLU A 2 -4.10 11.22 -10.81
C GLU A 2 -4.33 11.09 -9.30
N PRO A 3 -5.50 11.49 -8.75
CA PRO A 3 -5.81 11.22 -7.35
C PRO A 3 -5.84 9.70 -7.11
N LEU A 4 -5.33 9.25 -5.96
CA LEU A 4 -5.39 7.85 -5.56
C LEU A 4 -6.87 7.38 -5.49
N PRO A 5 -7.28 6.36 -6.28
CA PRO A 5 -8.63 5.82 -6.20
C PRO A 5 -8.89 5.18 -4.85
N ASN A 6 -10.15 5.17 -4.42
CA ASN A 6 -10.55 4.57 -3.15
C ASN A 6 -10.88 3.07 -3.27
N SER A 7 -10.69 2.47 -4.45
CA SER A 7 -11.03 1.10 -4.81
C SER A 7 -9.98 0.48 -5.72
N TRP A 8 -9.64 -0.79 -5.47
CA TRP A 8 -8.66 -1.53 -6.28
C TRP A 8 -9.08 -1.76 -7.73
N ALA A 9 -10.38 -1.77 -8.04
CA ALA A 9 -10.89 -1.97 -9.39
C ALA A 9 -10.57 -0.79 -10.34
N GLU A 10 -10.28 0.38 -9.78
CA GLU A 10 -9.99 1.61 -10.53
C GLU A 10 -8.49 1.84 -10.69
N ILE A 11 -7.65 1.07 -9.97
CA ILE A 11 -6.19 1.21 -10.02
C ILE A 11 -5.65 0.51 -11.26
N GLN A 12 -4.81 1.23 -12.00
CA GLN A 12 -4.07 0.74 -13.15
C GLN A 12 -2.61 0.44 -12.76
N PRO A 13 -2.01 -0.61 -13.33
CA PRO A 13 -0.60 -0.95 -13.06
C PRO A 13 0.33 0.17 -13.51
N ASP A 14 1.40 0.37 -12.75
CA ASP A 14 2.52 1.28 -13.05
C ASP A 14 2.12 2.77 -13.26
N THR A 15 0.87 3.11 -12.93
CA THR A 15 0.37 4.48 -12.93
C THR A 15 0.73 5.16 -11.61
N ILE A 16 1.18 6.41 -11.69
CA ILE A 16 1.53 7.22 -10.53
C ILE A 16 0.30 7.99 -10.06
N TYR A 17 -0.15 7.65 -8.87
CA TYR A 17 -1.21 8.33 -8.15
C TYR A 17 -0.65 9.26 -7.09
N GLN A 18 -1.43 10.27 -6.72
CA GLN A 18 -1.13 11.22 -5.66
C GLN A 18 -2.21 11.16 -4.58
N THR A 19 -1.79 11.04 -3.32
CA THR A 19 -2.70 11.15 -2.17
C THR A 19 -3.04 12.62 -1.89
N THR A 20 -4.05 12.86 -1.05
CA THR A 20 -4.39 14.21 -0.56
C THR A 20 -3.25 14.90 0.19
N ASN A 21 -2.31 14.12 0.75
CA ASN A 21 -1.10 14.62 1.43
C ASN A 21 0.11 14.70 0.48
N GLU A 22 -0.13 14.84 -0.83
CA GLU A 22 0.86 15.01 -1.89
C GLU A 22 1.83 13.84 -2.10
N ARG A 23 1.62 12.69 -1.44
CA ARG A 23 2.48 11.51 -1.60
C ARG A 23 2.22 10.83 -2.93
N LEU A 24 3.29 10.47 -3.63
CA LEU A 24 3.21 9.70 -4.86
C LEU A 24 3.27 8.19 -4.56
N VAL A 25 2.40 7.43 -5.23
CA VAL A 25 2.32 5.97 -5.07
C VAL A 25 2.06 5.29 -6.41
N SER A 26 2.63 4.10 -6.59
CA SER A 26 2.33 3.23 -7.74
C SER A 26 2.30 1.76 -7.30
N PHE A 27 1.68 0.92 -8.13
CA PHE A 27 1.44 -0.48 -7.84
C PHE A 27 1.79 -1.35 -9.04
N SER A 28 2.42 -2.50 -8.79
CA SER A 28 2.56 -3.52 -9.83
C SER A 28 1.21 -4.19 -10.12
N GLN A 29 1.06 -4.80 -11.30
CA GLN A 29 -0.13 -5.58 -11.63
C GLN A 29 -0.41 -6.67 -10.57
N ALA A 30 0.63 -7.35 -10.10
CA ALA A 30 0.50 -8.39 -9.07
C ALA A 30 -0.01 -7.81 -7.74
N GLN A 31 0.45 -6.62 -7.36
CA GLN A 31 -0.03 -5.94 -6.16
C GLN A 31 -1.51 -5.59 -6.24
N ILE A 32 -1.98 -5.14 -7.41
CA ILE A 32 -3.41 -4.84 -7.63
C ILE A 32 -4.25 -6.11 -7.42
N GLN A 33 -3.82 -7.24 -7.96
CA GLN A 33 -4.51 -8.53 -7.76
C GLN A 33 -4.57 -8.96 -6.29
N LEU A 34 -3.47 -8.75 -5.54
CA LEU A 34 -3.46 -9.02 -4.11
C LEU A 34 -4.39 -8.09 -3.34
N GLY A 35 -4.44 -6.81 -3.72
CA GLY A 35 -5.37 -5.82 -3.17
C GLY A 35 -6.83 -6.24 -3.35
N ILE A 36 -7.22 -6.62 -4.57
CA ILE A 36 -8.56 -7.15 -4.88
C ILE A 36 -8.88 -8.39 -4.03
N LYS A 37 -7.92 -9.29 -3.87
CA LYS A 37 -8.11 -10.56 -3.15
C LYS A 37 -8.24 -10.37 -1.63
N TYR A 38 -7.39 -9.55 -1.04
CA TYR A 38 -7.18 -9.52 0.41
C TYR A 38 -7.65 -8.24 1.09
N ASP A 39 -7.65 -7.11 0.37
CA ASP A 39 -7.98 -5.78 0.91
C ASP A 39 -9.39 -5.32 0.53
N GLN A 40 -10.38 -6.17 0.76
CA GLN A 40 -11.79 -5.93 0.38
C GLN A 40 -12.40 -4.64 0.95
N ASN A 41 -11.83 -4.10 2.03
CA ASN A 41 -12.30 -2.86 2.69
C ASN A 41 -11.41 -1.65 2.36
N ASN A 42 -10.49 -1.79 1.40
CA ASN A 42 -9.54 -0.78 0.96
C ASN A 42 -8.72 -0.20 2.14
N LYS A 43 -8.41 -1.01 3.16
CA LYS A 43 -7.62 -0.61 4.34
C LYS A 43 -6.20 -0.29 3.94
N HIS A 44 -5.65 -1.01 2.95
CA HIS A 44 -4.33 -0.71 2.41
C HIS A 44 -4.31 0.66 1.73
N LEU A 45 -5.30 0.97 0.88
CA LEU A 45 -5.40 2.26 0.20
C LEU A 45 -5.60 3.40 1.22
N LYS A 46 -6.45 3.20 2.22
CA LYS A 46 -6.62 4.14 3.35
C LYS A 46 -5.33 4.35 4.15
N ALA A 47 -4.53 3.30 4.33
CA ALA A 47 -3.24 3.40 5.02
C ALA A 47 -2.24 4.23 4.21
N ILE A 48 -2.21 4.08 2.89
CA ILE A 48 -1.40 4.90 1.98
C ILE A 48 -1.84 6.36 2.05
N GLU A 49 -3.15 6.60 1.96
CA GLU A 49 -3.76 7.93 1.99
C GLU A 49 -3.40 8.70 3.27
N LYS A 50 -3.50 8.02 4.42
CA LYS A 50 -3.17 8.57 5.73
C LYS A 50 -1.67 8.77 5.93
N GLY A 51 -0.85 7.99 5.25
CA GLY A 51 0.60 8.09 5.30
C GLY A 51 1.24 7.46 6.54
N ILE A 52 2.45 7.90 6.89
CA ILE A 52 3.24 7.28 7.99
C ILE A 52 2.61 7.63 9.34
N VAL A 53 2.41 6.64 10.20
CA VAL A 53 1.77 6.78 11.52
C VAL A 53 2.58 6.12 12.62
N ALA A 54 2.22 6.39 13.88
CA ALA A 54 2.77 5.66 15.01
C ALA A 54 2.31 4.17 15.00
N PRO A 55 3.17 3.20 15.38
CA PRO A 55 2.93 1.75 15.19
C PRO A 55 1.70 1.13 15.89
N ARG A 56 1.15 1.77 16.92
CA ARG A 56 0.12 1.15 17.78
C ARG A 56 -1.27 1.66 17.45
N GLY A 57 -2.15 0.75 17.02
CA GLY A 57 -3.60 0.98 16.87
C GLY A 57 -4.01 1.86 15.68
N ASN A 58 -3.05 2.36 14.89
CA ASN A 58 -3.33 3.25 13.77
C ASN A 58 -3.43 2.50 12.44
N ILE A 59 -4.43 2.89 11.64
CA ILE A 59 -4.44 2.63 10.20
C ILE A 59 -3.48 3.64 9.57
N GLY A 60 -2.47 3.17 8.85
CA GLY A 60 -1.43 3.97 8.21
C GLY A 60 -0.24 3.12 7.76
N LEU A 61 0.74 3.76 7.14
CA LEU A 61 2.02 3.14 6.80
C LEU A 61 2.95 3.12 8.01
N LEU A 62 3.75 2.06 8.10
CA LEU A 62 4.82 1.89 9.07
C LEU A 62 6.13 1.66 8.32
N LEU A 63 7.28 1.84 8.99
CA LEU A 63 8.55 1.40 8.43
C LEU A 63 8.55 -0.13 8.24
N SER A 64 9.17 -0.57 7.15
CA SER A 64 9.38 -1.99 6.90
C SER A 64 10.61 -2.47 7.64
N GLU A 65 10.55 -3.69 8.18
CA GLU A 65 11.69 -4.41 8.77
C GLU A 65 12.35 -5.35 7.74
N GLU A 66 11.71 -5.55 6.59
CA GLU A 66 12.23 -6.37 5.49
C GLU A 66 13.31 -5.62 4.72
N ALA A 67 14.44 -6.28 4.50
CA ALA A 67 15.59 -5.69 3.82
C ALA A 67 15.24 -5.26 2.38
N GLY A 68 15.58 -4.01 2.04
CA GLY A 68 15.29 -3.44 0.71
C GLY A 68 13.91 -2.83 0.57
N TYR A 69 13.11 -2.76 1.63
CA TYR A 69 11.80 -2.11 1.66
C TYR A 69 11.77 -0.98 2.67
N ASP A 70 11.12 0.13 2.33
CA ASP A 70 11.08 1.35 3.13
C ASP A 70 9.90 1.38 4.09
N SER A 71 8.72 0.94 3.61
CA SER A 71 7.50 0.99 4.41
C SER A 71 6.57 -0.17 4.11
N LYS A 72 5.57 -0.35 4.98
CA LYS A 72 4.55 -1.37 4.84
C LYS A 72 3.19 -0.88 5.30
N SER A 73 2.14 -1.49 4.75
CA SER A 73 0.77 -1.35 5.27
C SER A 73 0.33 -2.64 5.98
N LYS A 74 -0.61 -2.53 6.92
CA LYS A 74 -1.25 -3.67 7.59
C LYS A 74 -2.64 -3.90 7.01
N VAL A 75 -2.93 -5.12 6.55
CA VAL A 75 -4.29 -5.53 6.21
C VAL A 75 -4.66 -6.77 7.01
N LEU A 76 -5.61 -6.58 7.93
CA LEU A 76 -6.34 -7.67 8.59
C LEU A 76 -7.56 -7.99 7.73
N GLY A 77 -7.52 -9.12 7.01
CA GLY A 77 -8.52 -9.50 6.02
C GLY A 77 -8.72 -11.02 5.89
N LYS A 78 -9.45 -11.43 4.85
CA LYS A 78 -9.73 -12.84 4.53
C LYS A 78 -8.45 -13.50 4.01
N GLY A 79 -7.66 -14.08 4.90
CA GLY A 79 -6.35 -14.65 4.57
C GLY A 79 -5.29 -14.45 5.65
N GLY A 80 -5.58 -13.64 6.69
CA GLY A 80 -4.67 -13.45 7.82
C GLY A 80 -4.22 -12.00 7.99
N ASP A 81 -3.13 -11.83 8.73
CA ASP A 81 -2.47 -10.55 8.96
C ASP A 81 -1.37 -10.34 7.92
N LEU A 82 -1.73 -9.66 6.82
CA LEU A 82 -0.85 -9.46 5.66
C LEU A 82 -0.21 -8.08 5.68
N ARG A 83 1.07 -8.03 5.31
CA ARG A 83 1.88 -6.81 5.26
C ARG A 83 2.30 -6.60 3.83
N PHE A 84 1.82 -5.52 3.22
CA PHE A 84 2.24 -5.13 1.88
C PHE A 84 3.41 -4.18 2.01
N HIS A 85 4.57 -4.56 1.48
CA HIS A 85 5.78 -3.77 1.58
C HIS A 85 5.99 -2.94 0.31
N ALA A 86 6.57 -1.76 0.48
CA ALA A 86 6.88 -0.83 -0.59
C ALA A 86 8.32 -0.33 -0.52
N ILE A 87 8.80 0.07 -1.69
CA ILE A 87 10.13 0.63 -1.93
C ILE A 87 9.95 2.05 -2.47
N ILE A 88 10.82 2.97 -2.10
CA ILE A 88 10.85 4.33 -2.64
C ILE A 88 11.76 4.33 -3.86
N ILE A 89 11.19 4.62 -5.04
CA ILE A 89 11.92 4.74 -6.30
C ILE A 89 11.69 6.14 -6.84
N ASN A 90 12.74 6.96 -6.91
CA ASN A 90 12.67 8.36 -7.36
C ASN A 90 11.57 9.19 -6.65
N GLY A 91 11.40 8.96 -5.34
CA GLY A 91 10.38 9.64 -4.53
C GLY A 91 8.96 9.08 -4.64
N VAL A 92 8.74 8.05 -5.45
CA VAL A 92 7.46 7.34 -5.56
C VAL A 92 7.45 6.12 -4.67
N LEU A 93 6.41 5.98 -3.84
CA LEU A 93 6.19 4.79 -3.05
C LEU A 93 5.63 3.68 -3.93
N HIS A 94 6.47 2.72 -4.31
CA HIS A 94 6.09 1.62 -5.19
C HIS A 94 5.81 0.35 -4.40
N PHE A 95 4.63 -0.25 -4.58
CA PHE A 95 4.30 -1.57 -4.03
C PHE A 95 4.48 -2.65 -5.11
N PRO A 96 5.55 -3.47 -5.03
CA PRO A 96 5.91 -4.42 -6.07
C PRO A 96 5.19 -5.77 -5.97
N SER A 97 4.29 -5.97 -4.98
CA SER A 97 3.62 -7.23 -4.62
C SER A 97 4.36 -8.13 -3.62
N PHE A 98 5.35 -7.62 -2.89
CA PHE A 98 5.97 -8.37 -1.80
C PHE A 98 5.11 -8.30 -0.54
N VAL A 99 4.81 -9.48 0.02
CA VAL A 99 3.90 -9.63 1.15
C VAL A 99 4.49 -10.60 2.17
N THR A 100 4.36 -10.26 3.45
CA THR A 100 4.64 -11.16 4.56
C THR A 100 3.38 -11.42 5.39
N GLU A 101 3.37 -12.58 6.06
CA GLU A 101 2.33 -13.00 7.00
C GLU A 101 2.86 -12.85 8.43
N HIS A 102 1.98 -12.47 9.37
CA HIS A 102 2.33 -12.25 10.79
C HIS A 102 1.29 -12.82 11.76
#